data_AF-A0A7X9J970-F1
#
_entry.id   AF-A0A7X9J970-F1
#
_cell.length_a   1.000
_cell.length_b   1.000
_cell.length_c   1.000
_cell.angle_alpha   90.00
_cell.angle_beta   90.00
_cell.angle_gamma   90.00
#
_symmetry.space_group_name_H-M   'P 1'
#
loop_
_entity.id
_entity.type
_entity.pdbx_description
1 polymer ?
#
loop_
_entity_poly.entity_id
_entity_poly.type
_entity_poly.pdbx_seq_one_letter_code
_entity_poly.pdbx_strand_id
1 'polypeptide(L)' 'MKRLIVNADDYGLTPGVSEGIRRAYTEGIVRST' A
#
# COMPACT_ATOMS: atom_id res chain seq x y z
N MET A 1 -9.44 -15.88 -16.44
CA MET A 1 -9.71 -15.11 -15.20
C MET A 1 -8.58 -14.11 -15.02
N LYS A 2 -8.84 -12.84 -14.73
CA LYS A 2 -7.79 -11.82 -14.56
C LYS A 2 -7.59 -11.49 -13.08
N ARG A 3 -6.33 -11.30 -12.66
CA ARG A 3 -5.93 -10.91 -11.30
C ARG A 3 -5.14 -9.62 -11.38
N LEU A 4 -5.38 -8.70 -10.44
CA LEU A 4 -4.64 -7.45 -10.30
C LEU A 4 -4.02 -7.41 -8.91
N ILE A 5 -2.74 -7.07 -8.84
CA ILE A 5 -2.04 -6.74 -7.61
C ILE A 5 -1.69 -5.27 -7.69
N VAL A 6 -2.08 -4.53 -6.66
CA VAL A 6 -1.67 -3.14 -6.46
C VAL A 6 -0.75 -3.12 -5.25
N ASN A 7 0.56 -3.02 -5.51
CA ASN A 7 1.61 -2.99 -4.51
C ASN A 7 2.00 -1.54 -4.21
N ALA A 8 2.26 -1.23 -2.94
CA ALA A 8 2.88 0.02 -2.56
C ALA A 8 4.27 -0.28 -1.98
N ASP A 9 5.32 0.15 -2.68
CA ASP A 9 6.71 -0.03 -2.24
C ASP A 9 7.08 0.94 -1.10
N ASP A 10 8.25 0.75 -0.51
CA ASP A 10 8.87 1.64 0.51
C ASP A 10 8.20 1.70 1.89
N TYR A 11 7.38 0.70 2.24
CA TYR A 11 6.88 0.59 3.61
C TYR A 11 8.04 0.46 4.60
N GLY A 12 8.04 1.33 5.61
CA GLY A 12 9.12 1.44 6.60
C GLY A 12 10.17 2.50 6.28
N LEU A 13 10.15 3.18 5.12
CA LEU A 13 11.15 4.19 4.76
C LEU A 13 11.14 5.42 5.68
N THR A 14 9.95 5.98 5.92
CA THR A 14 9.74 7.03 6.93
C THR A 14 8.36 6.85 7.57
N PRO A 15 8.12 7.39 8.78
CA PRO A 15 6.81 7.33 9.41
C PRO A 15 5.67 7.85 8.51
N GLY A 16 5.92 8.93 7.76
CA GLY A 16 4.92 9.53 6.86
C GLY A 16 4.59 8.63 5.66
N VAL A 17 5.60 7.96 5.08
CA VAL A 17 5.40 7.00 3.99
C VAL A 17 4.59 5.80 4.48
N SER A 18 4.98 5.19 5.61
CA SER A 18 4.26 4.04 6.17
C SER A 18 2.81 4.36 6.50
N GLU A 19 2.54 5.54 7.05
CA GLU A 19 1.17 5.98 7.35
C GLU A 19 0.34 6.18 6.07
N GLY A 20 0.93 6.77 5.03
CA GLY A 20 0.30 6.91 3.71
C GLY A 20 -0.06 5.55 3.10
N ILE A 21 0.87 4.60 3.12
CA ILE A 21 0.65 3.24 2.61
C ILE A 21 -0.41 2.52 3.44
N ARG A 22 -0.37 2.64 4.78
CA ARG A 22 -1.37 2.05 5.68
C ARG A 22 -2.77 2.55 5.32
N ARG A 23 -2.95 3.86 5.14
CA ARG A 23 -4.23 4.45 4.71
C ARG A 23 -4.65 3.95 3.33
N ALA A 24 -3.74 3.89 2.37
CA ALA A 24 -4.05 3.39 1.02
C ALA A 24 -4.42 1.89 1.00
N TYR A 25 -3.90 1.10 1.94
CA TYR A 25 -4.30 -0.30 2.14
C TYR A 25 -5.67 -0.43 2.80
N THR A 26 -5.93 0.33 3.88
CA THR A 26 -7.18 0.20 4.65
C THR A 26 -8.37 0.90 4.01
N GLU A 27 -8.15 2.01 3.30
CA GLU A 27 -9.20 2.87 2.73
C GLU A 27 -9.19 2.89 1.20
N GLY A 28 -8.12 2.38 0.56
CA GLY A 28 -7.92 2.42 -0.89
C GLY A 28 -7.81 1.04 -1.54
N ILE A 29 -7.11 1.02 -2.67
CA ILE A 29 -6.98 -0.17 -3.56
C ILE A 29 -5.68 -0.95 -3.35
N VAL A 30 -4.78 -0.49 -2.48
CA VAL A 30 -3.53 -1.21 -2.20
C VAL A 30 -3.88 -2.52 -1.50
N ARG A 31 -3.26 -3.63 -1.95
CA ARG A 31 -3.50 -4.98 -1.43
C ARG A 31 -2.21 -5.76 -1.15
N SER A 32 -1.04 -5.15 -1.36
CA SER A 32 0.28 -5.68 -1.05
C SER A 32 1.22 -4.51 -0.73
N THR A 33 2.25 -4.75 0.07
CA THR A 33 3.28 -3.78 0.42
C THR A 33 4.67 -4.40 0.37
#